data_AF-A0A353EVE0-F1
#
_entry.id   AF-A0A353EVE0-F1
#
_cell.length_a   1.000
_cell.length_b   1.000
_cell.length_c   1.000
_cell.angle_alpha   90.00
_cell.angle_beta   90.00
_cell.angle_gamma   90.00
#
_symmetry.space_group_name_H-M   'P 1'
#
loop_
_entity.id
_entity.type
_entity.pdbx_description
1 polymer ?
#
loop_
_entity_poly.entity_id
_entity_poly.type
_entity_poly.pdbx_seq_one_letter_code
_entity_poly.pdbx_strand_id
1 'polypeptide(L)'
;ISSAAICAALGLSGIVSGDEGLALAGGAAVAGCCAQMVGFAVMSFRENRWGGLVSQGIGTSMLQMPNIVRNPRIWIPPTLASMITGPLASCVFRMRMYGAAINSGMGTCGMLGPVGIILGWLDPAYPDPVTAFDWVGLVLICFVLPAVLSTLFCLLLRRIGWIHEGDMKLPE
;
A
#
# COMPACT_ATOMS: atom_id res chain seq x y z
N ILE A 1 14.06 6.62 -0.38
CA ILE A 1 13.70 6.78 -1.82
C ILE A 1 12.21 7.08 -1.87
N SER A 2 11.77 8.13 -2.58
CA SER A 2 10.35 8.51 -2.65
C SER A 2 9.65 7.73 -3.76
N SER A 3 8.78 6.77 -3.39
CA SER A 3 7.94 6.03 -4.34
C SER A 3 7.02 6.97 -5.13
N ALA A 4 6.52 8.03 -4.49
CA ALA A 4 5.69 9.05 -5.12
C ALA A 4 6.45 9.82 -6.22
N ALA A 5 7.71 10.16 -6.00
CA ALA A 5 8.54 10.81 -7.02
C ALA A 5 8.82 9.88 -8.21
N ILE A 6 9.06 8.59 -7.97
CA ILE A 6 9.24 7.60 -9.04
C ILE A 6 7.95 7.45 -9.86
N CYS A 7 6.80 7.32 -9.20
CA CYS A 7 5.51 7.20 -9.88
C CYS A 7 5.17 8.45 -10.70
N ALA A 8 5.51 9.64 -10.19
CA ALA A 8 5.37 10.89 -10.92
C ALA A 8 6.32 10.95 -12.13
N ALA A 9 7.58 10.56 -11.98
CA ALA A 9 8.57 10.55 -13.06
C ALA A 9 8.24 9.55 -14.18
N LEU A 10 7.68 8.39 -13.81
CA LEU A 10 7.20 7.38 -14.76
C LEU A 10 5.81 7.71 -15.33
N GLY A 11 5.12 8.72 -14.80
CA GLY A 11 3.79 9.10 -15.24
C GLY A 11 2.75 8.00 -15.02
N LEU A 12 2.79 7.29 -13.89
CA LEU A 12 1.86 6.19 -13.54
C LEU A 12 0.43 6.71 -13.24
N SER A 13 -0.20 7.31 -14.26
CA SER A 13 -1.57 7.81 -14.27
C SER A 13 -2.10 7.78 -15.70
N GLY A 14 -3.37 7.40 -15.85
CA GLY A 14 -4.09 7.45 -17.12
C GLY A 14 -4.40 8.86 -17.61
N ILE A 15 -4.26 9.91 -16.78
CA ILE A 15 -4.61 11.29 -17.13
C ILE A 15 -3.81 11.81 -18.34
N VAL A 16 -2.51 11.54 -18.40
CA VAL A 16 -1.61 12.24 -19.34
C VAL A 16 -1.53 11.51 -20.68
N SER A 17 -1.61 10.18 -20.67
CA SER A 17 -1.41 9.34 -21.86
C SER A 17 -2.68 8.68 -22.37
N GLY A 18 -3.76 8.61 -21.58
CA GLY A 18 -4.94 7.80 -21.89
C GLY A 18 -4.66 6.28 -21.97
N ASP A 19 -3.43 5.87 -21.62
CA ASP A 19 -3.00 4.48 -21.68
C ASP A 19 -3.54 3.73 -20.46
N GLU A 20 -4.46 2.82 -20.72
CA GLU A 20 -5.08 1.97 -19.71
C GLU A 20 -4.04 1.15 -18.93
N GLY A 21 -2.94 0.76 -19.58
CA GLY A 21 -1.85 0.03 -18.95
C GLY A 21 -1.14 0.85 -17.87
N LEU A 22 -0.87 2.13 -18.14
CA LEU A 22 -0.28 3.06 -17.17
C LEU A 22 -1.25 3.37 -16.02
N ALA A 23 -2.54 3.48 -16.30
CA ALA A 23 -3.57 3.67 -15.28
C ALA A 23 -3.66 2.44 -14.34
N LEU A 24 -3.65 1.23 -14.89
CA LEU A 24 -3.65 -0.02 -14.13
C LEU A 24 -2.36 -0.21 -13.33
N ALA A 25 -1.21 0.18 -13.90
CA ALA A 25 0.08 0.18 -13.20
C ALA A 25 0.06 1.15 -12.01
N GLY A 26 -0.56 2.33 -12.16
CA GLY A 26 -0.78 3.27 -11.07
C GLY A 26 -1.64 2.68 -9.95
N GLY A 27 -2.71 1.96 -10.29
CA GLY A 27 -3.55 1.26 -9.30
C GLY A 27 -2.81 0.14 -8.55
N ALA A 28 -1.99 -0.66 -9.25
CA ALA A 28 -1.11 -1.64 -8.61
C ALA A 28 -0.07 -0.98 -7.70
N ALA A 29 0.49 0.16 -8.10
CA ALA A 29 1.45 0.90 -7.28
C ALA A 29 0.81 1.38 -5.97
N VAL A 30 -0.42 1.92 -6.02
CA VAL A 30 -1.18 2.30 -4.80
C VAL A 30 -1.36 1.08 -3.91
N ALA A 31 -1.83 -0.03 -4.46
CA ALA A 31 -2.05 -1.26 -3.71
C ALA A 31 -0.78 -1.79 -3.03
N GLY A 32 0.36 -1.75 -3.73
CA GLY A 32 1.65 -2.16 -3.18
C GLY A 32 2.15 -1.23 -2.06
N CYS A 33 2.06 0.08 -2.26
CA CYS A 33 2.46 1.07 -1.26
C CYS A 33 1.55 1.02 -0.02
N CYS A 34 0.23 0.88 -0.21
CA CYS A 34 -0.73 0.65 0.88
C CYS A 34 -0.40 -0.63 1.64
N ALA A 35 -0.03 -1.71 0.93
CA ALA A 35 0.28 -2.97 1.58
C ALA A 35 1.51 -2.90 2.49
N GLN A 36 2.51 -2.11 2.13
CA GLN A 36 3.66 -1.85 2.99
C GLN A 36 3.25 -1.08 4.25
N MET A 37 2.54 0.04 4.11
CA MET A 37 2.14 0.87 5.25
C MET A 37 1.20 0.14 6.22
N VAL A 38 0.11 -0.42 5.70
CA VAL A 38 -0.87 -1.15 6.50
C VAL A 38 -0.27 -2.44 7.05
N GLY A 39 0.57 -3.13 6.27
CA GLY A 39 1.26 -4.33 6.70
C GLY A 39 2.13 -4.09 7.93
N PHE A 40 3.00 -3.07 7.88
CA PHE A 40 3.83 -2.66 9.01
C PHE A 40 2.99 -2.20 10.21
N ALA A 41 1.95 -1.40 9.98
CA ALA A 41 1.07 -0.88 11.03
C ALA A 41 0.38 -2.00 11.82
N VAL A 42 -0.14 -3.03 11.13
CA VAL A 42 -0.86 -4.13 11.77
C VAL A 42 0.09 -5.14 12.41
N MET A 43 1.18 -5.51 11.72
CA MET A 43 2.12 -6.50 12.27
C MET A 43 2.91 -5.97 13.48
N SER A 44 3.12 -4.64 13.56
CA SER A 44 3.78 -3.99 14.70
C SER A 44 2.81 -3.52 15.80
N PHE A 45 1.50 -3.76 15.63
CA PHE A 45 0.47 -3.33 16.60
C PHE A 45 0.68 -3.88 18.00
N ARG A 46 1.22 -5.09 18.12
CA ARG A 46 1.53 -5.73 19.43
C ARG A 46 2.58 -4.94 20.22
N GLU A 47 3.50 -4.28 19.53
CA GLU A 47 4.65 -3.59 20.11
C GLU A 47 4.41 -2.07 20.24
N ASN A 48 3.74 -1.47 19.26
CA ASN A 48 3.55 -0.01 19.18
C ASN A 48 2.11 0.45 19.42
N ARG A 49 1.16 -0.49 19.58
CA ARG A 49 -0.26 -0.23 19.86
C ARG A 49 -0.87 0.76 18.84
N TRP A 50 -1.84 1.55 19.30
CA TRP A 50 -2.54 2.56 18.49
C TRP A 50 -1.62 3.66 17.95
N GLY A 51 -0.59 4.05 18.71
CA GLY A 51 0.41 5.03 18.27
C GLY A 51 1.17 4.57 17.02
N GLY A 52 1.63 3.32 17.01
CA GLY A 52 2.24 2.69 15.85
C GLY A 52 1.30 2.53 14.66
N LEU A 53 0.04 2.15 14.91
CA LEU A 53 -0.94 1.93 13.85
C LEU A 53 -1.25 3.22 13.09
N VAL A 54 -1.46 4.32 13.81
CA VAL A 54 -1.73 5.62 13.18
C VAL A 54 -0.46 6.19 12.53
N SER A 55 0.69 6.13 13.23
CA SER A 55 1.95 6.69 12.71
C SER A 55 2.47 5.97 11.48
N GLN A 56 2.35 4.65 11.39
CA GLN A 56 2.83 3.88 10.23
C GLN A 56 1.76 3.76 9.15
N GLY A 57 0.50 3.58 9.56
CA GLY A 57 -0.61 3.37 8.64
C GLY A 57 -1.04 4.65 7.94
N ILE A 58 -1.23 5.75 8.68
CA ILE A 58 -1.62 7.06 8.12
C ILE A 58 -0.39 7.94 7.87
N GLY A 59 0.67 7.81 8.67
CA GLY A 59 1.90 8.57 8.47
C GLY A 59 2.78 7.93 7.40
N THR A 60 3.77 7.13 7.81
CA THR A 60 4.70 6.50 6.86
C THR A 60 5.33 5.22 7.38
N SER A 61 5.49 4.24 6.49
CA SER A 61 6.27 3.02 6.77
C SER A 61 7.77 3.30 6.90
N MET A 62 8.24 4.48 6.50
CA MET A 62 9.64 4.90 6.66
C MET A 62 10.07 4.94 8.14
N LEU A 63 9.12 5.04 9.07
CA LEU A 63 9.36 4.90 10.52
C LEU A 63 9.95 3.53 10.90
N GLN A 64 9.68 2.49 10.12
CA GLN A 64 10.24 1.15 10.32
C GLN A 64 11.60 0.96 9.65
N MET A 65 12.11 1.94 8.90
CA MET A 65 13.41 1.81 8.21
C MET A 65 14.59 1.51 9.16
N PRO A 66 14.72 2.16 10.34
CA PRO A 66 15.78 1.80 11.29
C PRO A 66 15.70 0.33 11.75
N ASN A 67 14.49 -0.20 11.88
CA ASN A 67 14.25 -1.59 12.26
C ASN A 67 14.54 -2.55 11.11
N ILE A 68 14.21 -2.17 9.87
CA ILE A 68 14.54 -2.96 8.66
C ILE A 68 16.06 -3.06 8.50
N VAL A 69 16.81 -1.99 8.76
CA VAL A 69 18.27 -2.03 8.68
C VAL A 69 18.86 -2.98 9.73
N ARG A 70 18.28 -3.06 10.93
CA ARG A 70 18.71 -3.98 11.99
C ARG A 70 18.34 -5.42 11.70
N ASN A 71 17.10 -5.66 11.26
CA ASN A 71 16.61 -6.98 10.86
C ASN A 71 15.85 -6.88 9.53
N PRO A 72 16.51 -7.09 8.37
CA PRO A 72 15.88 -7.00 7.06
C PRO A 72 14.71 -7.97 6.85
N ARG A 73 14.63 -9.02 7.68
CA ARG A 73 13.60 -10.05 7.58
C ARG A 73 12.21 -9.53 7.94
N ILE A 74 12.10 -8.43 8.71
CA ILE A 74 10.81 -7.80 9.02
C ILE A 74 10.14 -7.20 7.78
N TRP A 75 10.89 -6.96 6.69
CA TRP A 75 10.34 -6.43 5.44
C TRP A 75 9.73 -7.50 4.53
N ILE A 76 9.99 -8.77 4.82
CA ILE A 76 9.48 -9.89 4.02
C ILE A 76 7.94 -9.99 4.07
N PRO A 77 7.28 -9.96 5.25
CA PRO A 77 5.81 -10.06 5.32
C PRO A 77 5.05 -9.01 4.48
N PRO A 78 5.32 -7.69 4.60
CA PRO A 78 4.60 -6.69 3.82
C PRO A 78 4.98 -6.74 2.33
N THR A 79 6.19 -7.17 1.99
CA THR A 79 6.60 -7.35 0.59
C THR A 79 5.86 -8.52 -0.06
N LEU A 80 5.73 -9.65 0.64
CA LEU A 80 4.90 -10.77 0.19
C LEU A 80 3.43 -10.37 0.03
N ALA A 81 2.89 -9.57 0.97
CA ALA A 81 1.55 -9.04 0.83
C ALA A 81 1.42 -8.16 -0.43
N SER A 82 2.38 -7.26 -0.70
CA SER A 82 2.37 -6.40 -1.90
C SER A 82 2.48 -7.17 -3.22
N MET A 83 3.23 -8.28 -3.25
CA MET A 83 3.33 -9.17 -4.42
C MET A 83 2.00 -9.82 -4.76
N ILE A 84 1.08 -9.97 -3.80
CA ILE A 84 -0.25 -10.52 -4.01
C ILE A 84 -1.26 -9.41 -4.30
N THR A 85 -1.24 -8.33 -3.51
CA THR A 85 -2.24 -7.26 -3.65
C THR A 85 -2.06 -6.43 -4.92
N GLY A 86 -0.84 -6.26 -5.43
CA GLY A 86 -0.58 -5.55 -6.69
C GLY A 86 -1.28 -6.20 -7.89
N PRO A 87 -1.01 -7.48 -8.20
CA PRO A 87 -1.70 -8.19 -9.27
C PRO A 87 -3.21 -8.29 -9.06
N LEU A 88 -3.67 -8.48 -7.82
CA LEU A 88 -5.11 -8.48 -7.54
C LEU A 88 -5.76 -7.12 -7.85
N ALA A 89 -5.09 -6.01 -7.54
CA ALA A 89 -5.57 -4.68 -7.83
C ALA A 89 -5.79 -4.46 -9.33
N SER A 90 -4.81 -4.82 -10.17
CA SER A 90 -4.88 -4.58 -11.62
C SER A 90 -5.64 -5.65 -12.39
N CYS A 91 -5.51 -6.94 -12.03
CA CYS A 91 -6.09 -8.03 -12.80
C CYS A 91 -7.53 -8.37 -12.40
N VAL A 92 -7.87 -8.28 -11.10
CA VAL A 92 -9.19 -8.66 -10.58
C VAL A 92 -10.09 -7.44 -10.42
N PHE A 93 -9.62 -6.43 -9.69
CA PHE A 93 -10.40 -5.22 -9.42
C PHE A 93 -10.23 -4.14 -10.48
N ARG A 94 -9.29 -4.32 -11.42
CA ARG A 94 -8.95 -3.33 -12.47
C ARG A 94 -8.87 -1.89 -11.92
N MET A 95 -8.23 -1.73 -10.76
CA MET A 95 -8.03 -0.42 -10.17
C MET A 95 -7.15 0.41 -11.10
N ARG A 96 -7.70 1.55 -11.55
CA ARG A 96 -7.03 2.48 -12.44
C ARG A 96 -6.80 3.81 -11.72
N MET A 97 -5.59 4.33 -11.83
CA MET A 97 -5.28 5.68 -11.38
C MET A 97 -5.53 6.67 -12.51
N TYR A 98 -6.58 7.48 -12.37
CA TYR A 98 -6.81 8.70 -13.15
C TYR A 98 -6.66 9.95 -12.27
N GLY A 99 -5.97 9.85 -11.14
CA GLY A 99 -5.55 11.01 -10.35
C GLY A 99 -4.14 11.46 -10.70
N ALA A 100 -3.59 12.41 -9.94
CA ALA A 100 -2.18 12.80 -10.08
C ALA A 100 -1.26 11.58 -9.87
N ALA A 101 -0.29 11.38 -10.78
CA ALA A 101 0.63 10.22 -10.73
C ALA A 101 1.42 10.12 -9.42
N ILE A 102 1.59 11.22 -8.70
CA ILE A 102 2.22 11.24 -7.38
C ILE A 102 1.44 10.41 -6.35
N ASN A 103 0.11 10.39 -6.44
CA ASN A 103 -0.77 9.65 -5.53
C ASN A 103 -0.55 8.14 -5.65
N SER A 104 -0.08 7.65 -6.81
CA SER A 104 0.19 6.23 -7.06
C SER A 104 1.27 5.67 -6.13
N GLY A 105 2.19 6.53 -5.69
CA GLY A 105 3.29 6.14 -4.80
C GLY A 105 3.13 6.57 -3.34
N MET A 106 2.02 7.21 -2.97
CA MET A 106 1.81 7.70 -1.59
C MET A 106 1.28 6.61 -0.64
N GLY A 107 0.65 5.56 -1.17
CA GLY A 107 0.01 4.53 -0.35
C GLY A 107 -1.07 5.12 0.58
N THR A 108 -1.12 4.67 1.84
CA THR A 108 -2.05 5.19 2.85
C THR A 108 -1.56 6.45 3.56
N CYS A 109 -0.39 7.00 3.18
CA CYS A 109 0.13 8.26 3.74
C CYS A 109 -0.87 9.39 3.52
N GLY A 110 -1.38 9.98 4.60
CA GLY A 110 -2.43 11.00 4.56
C GLY A 110 -3.69 10.56 3.79
N MET A 111 -3.89 9.25 3.60
CA MET A 111 -4.89 8.66 2.73
C MET A 111 -4.81 9.08 1.24
N LEU A 112 -3.66 9.62 0.80
CA LEU A 112 -3.52 10.21 -0.53
C LEU A 112 -3.63 9.18 -1.68
N GLY A 113 -3.22 7.93 -1.46
CA GLY A 113 -3.41 6.86 -2.45
C GLY A 113 -4.90 6.56 -2.69
N PRO A 114 -5.67 6.15 -1.65
CA PRO A 114 -7.11 5.92 -1.78
C PRO A 114 -7.87 7.16 -2.26
N VAL A 115 -7.57 8.34 -1.73
CA VAL A 115 -8.17 9.60 -2.18
C VAL A 115 -7.82 9.88 -3.64
N GLY A 116 -6.59 9.58 -4.09
CA GLY A 116 -6.19 9.72 -5.48
C GLY A 116 -6.99 8.86 -6.45
N ILE A 117 -7.34 7.63 -6.06
CA ILE A 117 -8.21 6.75 -6.85
C ILE A 117 -9.64 7.33 -6.89
N ILE A 118 -10.18 7.75 -5.74
CA ILE A 118 -11.53 8.33 -5.66
C ILE A 118 -11.63 9.62 -6.46
N LEU A 119 -10.61 10.49 -6.43
CA LEU A 119 -10.57 11.70 -7.25
C LEU A 119 -10.48 11.36 -8.74
N GLY A 120 -9.74 10.30 -9.10
CA GLY A 120 -9.66 9.82 -10.49
C GLY A 120 -10.99 9.33 -11.04
N TRP A 121 -11.87 8.80 -10.19
CA TRP A 121 -13.24 8.42 -10.57
C TRP A 121 -14.15 9.60 -10.92
N LEU A 122 -13.83 10.80 -10.45
CA LEU A 122 -14.57 12.03 -10.74
C LEU A 122 -14.04 12.74 -12.00
N ASP A 123 -12.90 12.29 -12.53
CA ASP A 123 -12.28 12.89 -13.70
C ASP A 123 -13.04 12.49 -14.98
N PRO A 124 -13.31 13.43 -15.92
CA PRO A 124 -14.01 13.13 -17.16
C PRO A 124 -13.24 12.18 -18.09
N ALA A 125 -11.94 11.98 -17.89
CA ALA A 125 -11.15 11.00 -18.63
C ALA A 125 -11.35 9.56 -18.14
N TYR A 126 -12.06 9.35 -17.01
CA TYR A 126 -12.35 8.01 -16.50
C TYR A 126 -13.38 7.31 -17.42
N PRO A 127 -13.03 6.16 -18.03
CA PRO A 127 -13.82 5.60 -19.13
C PRO A 127 -15.05 4.79 -18.71
N ASP A 128 -15.12 4.34 -17.45
CA ASP A 128 -16.14 3.39 -16.98
C ASP A 128 -17.03 4.02 -15.88
N PRO A 129 -18.28 3.57 -15.73
CA PRO A 129 -19.09 3.98 -14.59
C PRO A 129 -18.54 3.36 -13.30
N VAL A 130 -18.44 4.17 -12.25
CA VAL A 130 -17.99 3.72 -10.92
C VAL A 130 -19.08 2.88 -10.27
N THR A 131 -18.73 1.67 -9.86
CA THR A 131 -19.66 0.70 -9.26
C THR A 131 -19.36 0.47 -7.79
N ALA A 132 -20.29 -0.17 -7.07
CA ALA A 132 -20.04 -0.62 -5.71
C ALA A 132 -18.86 -1.62 -5.62
N PHE A 133 -18.54 -2.31 -6.72
CA PHE A 133 -17.42 -3.24 -6.80
C PHE A 133 -16.06 -2.52 -6.68
N ASP A 134 -15.94 -1.30 -7.22
CA ASP A 134 -14.72 -0.49 -7.15
C ASP A 134 -14.43 -0.01 -5.72
N TRP A 135 -15.47 0.38 -5.00
CA TRP A 135 -15.38 0.74 -3.58
C TRP A 135 -14.97 -0.45 -2.72
N VAL A 136 -15.59 -1.61 -2.95
CA VAL A 136 -15.22 -2.85 -2.26
C VAL A 136 -13.77 -3.21 -2.57
N GLY A 137 -13.37 -3.15 -3.84
CA GLY A 137 -11.99 -3.40 -4.27
C GLY A 137 -11.00 -2.49 -3.56
N LEU A 138 -11.27 -1.18 -3.52
CA LEU A 138 -10.41 -0.19 -2.88
C LEU A 138 -10.19 -0.51 -1.39
N VAL A 139 -11.27 -0.73 -0.64
CA VAL A 139 -11.18 -1.05 0.79
C VAL A 139 -10.47 -2.38 1.02
N LEU A 140 -10.82 -3.39 0.22
CA LEU A 140 -10.26 -4.73 0.34
C LEU A 140 -8.75 -4.72 0.09
N ILE A 141 -8.30 -4.10 -1.00
CA ILE A 141 -6.91 -4.12 -1.43
C ILE A 141 -6.03 -3.15 -0.66
N CYS A 142 -6.53 -1.96 -0.29
CA CYS A 142 -5.72 -0.98 0.41
C CYS A 142 -5.59 -1.27 1.91
N PHE A 143 -6.58 -1.90 2.54
CA PHE A 143 -6.61 -2.07 4.00
C PHE A 143 -6.76 -3.52 4.44
N VAL A 144 -7.79 -4.23 3.98
CA VAL A 144 -8.17 -5.54 4.55
C VAL A 144 -7.18 -6.65 4.16
N LEU A 145 -6.96 -6.86 2.86
CA LEU A 145 -6.05 -7.89 2.33
C LEU A 145 -4.62 -7.70 2.86
N PRO A 146 -4.02 -6.50 2.80
CA PRO A 146 -2.68 -6.32 3.33
C PRO A 146 -2.58 -6.56 4.84
N ALA A 147 -3.59 -6.14 5.61
CA ALA A 147 -3.63 -6.37 7.05
C ALA A 147 -3.64 -7.87 7.36
N VAL A 148 -4.50 -8.64 6.70
CA VAL A 148 -4.62 -10.09 6.92
C VAL A 148 -3.37 -10.81 6.43
N LEU A 149 -2.92 -10.55 5.20
CA LEU A 149 -1.76 -11.23 4.60
C LEU A 149 -0.48 -10.93 5.38
N SER A 150 -0.21 -9.67 5.71
CA SER A 150 1.01 -9.30 6.43
C SER A 150 1.03 -9.89 7.84
N THR A 151 -0.12 -9.95 8.52
CA THR A 151 -0.22 -10.59 9.84
C THR A 151 0.04 -12.09 9.74
N LEU A 152 -0.55 -12.76 8.75
CA LEU A 152 -0.36 -14.19 8.54
C LEU A 152 1.11 -14.52 8.24
N PHE A 153 1.75 -13.77 7.33
CA PHE A 153 3.17 -13.92 7.05
C PHE A 153 4.05 -13.59 8.26
N CYS A 154 3.72 -12.55 9.02
CA CYS A 154 4.46 -12.20 10.24
C CYS A 154 4.39 -13.33 11.27
N LEU A 155 3.22 -13.94 11.49
CA LEU A 155 3.06 -15.08 12.41
C LEU A 155 3.87 -16.30 11.95
N LEU A 156 3.91 -16.58 10.65
CA LEU A 156 4.75 -17.63 10.09
C LEU A 156 6.24 -17.35 10.32
N LEU A 157 6.72 -16.14 10.03
CA LEU A 157 8.12 -15.76 10.25
C LEU A 157 8.50 -15.73 11.74
N ARG A 158 7.56 -15.39 12.63
CA ARG A 158 7.74 -15.50 14.09
C ARG A 158 7.89 -16.96 14.53
N ARG A 159 7.09 -17.88 13.97
CA ARG A 159 7.23 -19.33 14.25
C ARG A 159 8.55 -19.91 13.75
N ILE A 160 9.06 -19.40 12.64
CA ILE A 160 10.37 -19.80 12.09
C ILE A 160 11.54 -19.19 12.90
N GLY A 161 11.26 -18.22 13.79
CA GLY A 161 12.28 -17.55 14.60
C GLY A 161 13.05 -16.47 13.83
N TRP A 162 12.52 -15.98 12.72
CA TRP A 162 13.15 -14.92 11.92
C TRP A 162 12.82 -13.50 12.42
N ILE A 163 11.67 -13.35 13.07
CA ILE A 163 11.19 -12.09 13.67
C ILE A 163 10.92 -12.36 15.14
N HIS A 164 11.54 -11.57 16.02
CA HIS A 164 11.34 -11.66 17.47
C HIS A 164 10.46 -10.50 17.96
N GLU A 165 9.92 -10.64 19.18
CA GLU A 165 9.22 -9.53 19.83
C GLU A 165 10.20 -8.39 20.12
N GLY A 166 9.86 -7.17 19.69
CA GLY A 166 10.69 -5.98 19.86
C GLY A 166 11.45 -5.56 18.61
N ASP A 167 11.56 -6.44 17.60
CA ASP A 167 12.23 -6.12 16.32
C ASP A 167 11.52 -4.99 15.56
N MET A 168 10.24 -4.73 15.85
CA MET A 168 9.42 -3.73 15.16
C MET A 168 9.01 -2.57 16.07
N LYS A 169 9.56 -2.50 17.28
CA LYS A 169 9.30 -1.39 18.21
C LYS A 169 9.84 -0.10 17.61
N LEU A 170 9.00 0.92 17.52
CA LEU A 170 9.41 2.25 17.10
C LEU A 170 10.17 2.92 18.25
N PRO A 171 11.26 3.67 17.95
CA PRO A 171 11.89 4.54 18.94
C PRO A 171 10.91 5.64 19.36
N GLU A 172 10.84 5.90 20.66
CA GLU A 172 10.08 7.01 21.26
C GLU A 172 10.72 8.36 20.95
#